data_AF-A0A858R7Q9-F1
#
_entry.id   AF-A0A858R7Q9-F1
#
_cell.length_a   1.000
_cell.length_b   1.000
_cell.length_c   1.000
_cell.angle_alpha   90.00
_cell.angle_beta   90.00
_cell.angle_gamma   90.00
#
_symmetry.space_group_name_H-M   'P 1'
#
loop_
_entity.id
_entity.type
_entity.pdbx_description
1 polymer ?
#
loop_
_entity_poly.entity_id
_entity_poly.type
_entity_poly.pdbx_seq_one_letter_code
_entity_poly.pdbx_strand_id
1 'polypeptide(L)'
;MILRTLLLAGIAATVPLAAMAAGGTRSLDSVGPSVVIGLSDTALCVMETQRDNISEAYYWCDRAIRRAESSIDERSVAYMHRGVVHLKTHDIQAAIKDLDKSIELTPHYGDAHFNKANALFALGRYQDAVDCYGQALANNPTTPDLAHYNRGKAYERLGKGDLAKTDMQQAMALMPEDSPLVARLGKRP
;
A
#
# COMPACT_ATOMS: atom_id res chain seq x y z
N MET A 1 32.72 3.44 0.54
CA MET A 1 31.94 2.19 0.62
C MET A 1 31.04 2.31 1.84
N ILE A 2 29.93 3.03 1.66
CA ILE A 2 29.22 3.77 2.72
C ILE A 2 28.31 2.86 3.53
N LEU A 3 28.49 2.99 4.85
CA LEU A 3 27.69 2.52 5.96
C LEU A 3 26.28 3.13 5.90
N ARG A 4 25.21 2.31 5.90
CA ARG A 4 23.84 2.70 6.30
C ARG A 4 22.94 1.47 6.41
N THR A 5 22.72 1.01 7.64
CA THR A 5 21.53 0.24 8.01
C THR A 5 20.92 0.92 9.22
N LEU A 6 19.88 1.69 8.95
CA LEU A 6 19.01 2.32 9.94
C LEU A 6 18.19 1.25 10.65
N LEU A 7 18.14 1.38 11.97
CA LEU A 7 17.18 0.72 12.85
C LEU A 7 15.74 0.97 12.40
N LEU A 8 14.94 -0.09 12.31
CA LEU A 8 13.50 -0.05 12.48
C LEU A 8 13.18 -0.72 13.82
N ALA A 9 12.59 0.05 14.73
CA ALA A 9 12.10 -0.42 16.03
C ALA A 9 10.57 -0.29 16.08
N GLY A 10 9.92 -1.39 16.48
CA GLY A 10 8.54 -1.48 17.00
C GLY A 10 7.47 -1.57 15.91
N ILE A 11 6.73 -2.67 15.73
CA ILE A 11 6.04 -3.48 16.74
C ILE A 11 6.18 -4.99 16.47
N ALA A 12 6.28 -5.71 17.57
CA ALA A 12 6.49 -7.14 17.79
C ALA A 12 5.62 -8.11 16.97
N ALA A 13 6.30 -8.97 16.21
CA ALA A 13 6.08 -10.41 16.27
C ALA A 13 7.45 -11.09 16.09
N THR A 14 8.01 -11.59 17.19
CA THR A 14 9.31 -12.26 17.21
C THR A 14 9.22 -13.62 16.53
N VAL A 15 9.62 -13.70 15.26
CA VAL A 15 10.13 -14.94 14.69
C VAL A 15 11.65 -14.87 14.75
N PRO A 16 12.36 -15.81 15.41
CA PRO A 16 13.80 -15.75 15.51
C PRO A 16 14.44 -15.87 14.12
N LEU A 17 15.32 -14.93 13.77
CA LEU A 17 16.11 -14.89 12.54
C LEU A 17 17.15 -16.04 12.42
N ALA A 18 17.09 -17.04 13.29
CA ALA A 18 18.10 -18.09 13.42
C ALA A 18 17.74 -19.44 12.76
N ALA A 19 16.58 -19.58 12.11
CA ALA A 19 16.17 -20.84 11.46
C ALA A 19 16.47 -20.92 9.95
N MET A 20 17.25 -19.98 9.38
CA MET A 20 17.57 -19.93 7.95
C MET A 20 18.89 -20.62 7.55
N ALA A 21 19.55 -21.32 8.49
CA ALA A 21 20.88 -21.89 8.27
C ALA A 21 20.89 -23.43 8.37
N ALA A 22 20.16 -24.12 7.48
CA ALA A 22 20.50 -25.47 7.03
C ALA A 22 19.50 -25.95 5.97
N GLY A 23 19.90 -25.92 4.68
CA GLY A 23 19.20 -26.63 3.62
C GLY A 23 19.02 -25.83 2.34
N GLY A 24 19.93 -26.05 1.37
CA GLY A 24 19.78 -25.85 -0.08
C GLY A 24 19.02 -24.62 -0.57
N THR A 25 19.74 -23.65 -1.13
CA THR A 25 19.17 -22.56 -1.94
C THR A 25 18.51 -23.12 -3.20
N ARG A 26 17.21 -23.43 -3.15
CA ARG A 26 16.36 -23.49 -4.33
C ARG A 26 15.84 -22.10 -4.62
N SER A 27 15.94 -21.65 -5.87
CA SER A 27 15.36 -20.36 -6.27
C SER A 27 13.85 -20.41 -5.99
N LEU A 28 13.34 -19.33 -5.40
CA LEU A 28 11.94 -19.16 -5.04
C LEU A 28 11.00 -19.26 -6.26
N ASP A 29 11.55 -19.16 -7.48
CA ASP A 29 10.82 -19.26 -8.74
C ASP A 29 10.38 -20.70 -9.08
N SER A 30 10.90 -21.71 -8.37
CA SER A 30 10.67 -23.13 -8.68
C SER A 30 9.64 -23.84 -7.79
N VAL A 31 9.03 -23.11 -6.84
CA VAL A 31 8.17 -23.72 -5.82
C VAL A 31 6.76 -23.16 -5.97
N GLY A 32 5.84 -23.95 -6.52
CA GLY A 32 4.44 -23.56 -6.69
C GLY A 32 3.70 -23.26 -5.36
N PRO A 33 2.44 -22.78 -5.41
CA PRO A 33 1.66 -22.23 -4.28
C PRO A 33 1.43 -23.17 -3.08
N SER A 34 1.94 -24.40 -3.12
CA SER A 34 1.70 -25.42 -2.10
C SER A 34 2.79 -25.53 -1.02
N VAL A 35 3.90 -24.77 -1.09
CA VAL A 35 5.05 -24.97 -0.17
C VAL A 35 5.61 -23.65 0.38
N VAL A 36 4.75 -22.81 0.96
CA VAL A 36 5.21 -21.82 1.95
C VAL A 36 4.67 -22.24 3.31
N ILE A 37 5.35 -23.21 3.91
CA ILE A 37 4.94 -23.83 5.16
C ILE A 37 5.14 -22.81 6.29
N GLY A 38 4.04 -22.22 6.80
CA GLY A 38 4.03 -21.41 8.02
C GLY A 38 3.56 -19.96 7.89
N LEU A 39 3.26 -19.45 6.69
CA LEU A 39 2.68 -18.12 6.51
C LEU A 39 1.15 -18.19 6.42
N SER A 40 0.46 -17.18 6.96
CA SER A 40 -0.99 -17.04 6.78
C SER A 40 -1.32 -16.69 5.33
N ASP A 41 -2.54 -17.01 4.89
CA ASP A 41 -3.02 -16.66 3.54
C ASP A 41 -2.94 -15.12 3.31
N THR A 42 -3.21 -14.33 4.37
CA THR A 42 -3.08 -12.87 4.34
C THR A 42 -1.63 -12.42 4.17
N ALA A 43 -0.68 -13.04 4.87
CA ALA A 43 0.74 -12.74 4.71
C ALA A 43 1.22 -13.04 3.28
N LEU A 44 0.77 -14.15 2.69
CA LEU A 44 1.09 -14.50 1.30
C LEU A 44 0.46 -13.52 0.31
N CYS A 45 -0.79 -13.10 0.52
CA CYS A 45 -1.46 -12.06 -0.26
C CYS A 45 -0.65 -10.75 -0.27
N VAL A 46 -0.21 -10.29 0.92
CA VAL A 46 0.60 -9.07 1.07
C VAL A 46 1.93 -9.22 0.32
N MET A 47 2.64 -10.32 0.54
CA MET A 47 3.97 -10.56 -0.05
C MET A 47 3.93 -10.61 -1.58
N GLU A 48 2.99 -11.37 -2.15
CA GLU A 48 2.89 -11.50 -3.61
C GLU A 48 2.40 -10.20 -4.26
N THR A 49 1.58 -9.40 -3.57
CA THR A 49 1.20 -8.05 -4.02
C THR A 49 2.43 -7.13 -4.11
N GLN A 50 3.36 -7.21 -3.16
CA GLN A 50 4.59 -6.41 -3.15
C GLN A 50 5.58 -6.86 -4.22
N ARG A 51 5.65 -8.17 -4.51
CA ARG A 51 6.49 -8.75 -5.56
C ARG A 51 5.94 -8.55 -6.97
N ASP A 52 4.75 -7.97 -7.08
CA ASP A 52 4.04 -7.78 -8.36
C ASP A 52 3.70 -9.08 -9.08
N ASN A 53 3.58 -10.18 -8.33
CA ASN A 53 3.17 -11.47 -8.86
C ASN A 53 1.63 -11.55 -8.88
N ILE A 54 1.03 -10.92 -9.90
CA ILE A 54 -0.41 -10.68 -9.99
C ILE A 54 -1.24 -11.97 -9.84
N SER A 55 -0.84 -13.05 -10.50
CA SER A 55 -1.58 -14.32 -10.47
C SER A 55 -1.63 -14.95 -9.09
N GLU A 56 -0.48 -15.03 -8.41
CA GLU A 56 -0.40 -15.56 -7.05
C GLU A 56 -1.06 -14.61 -6.05
N ALA A 57 -0.88 -13.29 -6.20
CA ALA A 57 -1.52 -12.30 -5.35
C ALA A 57 -3.05 -12.46 -5.36
N TYR A 58 -3.67 -12.60 -6.54
CA TYR A 58 -5.11 -12.88 -6.63
C TYR A 58 -5.48 -14.16 -5.89
N TYR A 59 -4.77 -15.26 -6.12
CA TYR A 59 -5.05 -16.55 -5.48
C TYR A 59 -5.02 -16.44 -3.95
N TRP A 60 -3.97 -15.84 -3.40
CA TRP A 60 -3.80 -15.72 -1.96
C TRP A 60 -4.78 -14.72 -1.35
N CYS A 61 -5.04 -13.58 -1.98
CA CYS A 61 -6.01 -12.62 -1.46
C CYS A 61 -7.43 -13.19 -1.49
N ASP A 62 -7.82 -13.90 -2.54
CA ASP A 62 -9.10 -14.59 -2.62
C ASP A 62 -9.27 -15.67 -1.56
N ARG A 63 -8.22 -16.47 -1.38
CA ARG A 63 -8.20 -17.53 -0.38
C ARG A 63 -8.23 -16.93 1.02
N ALA A 64 -7.46 -15.88 1.28
CA ALA A 64 -7.49 -15.10 2.52
C ALA A 64 -8.87 -14.51 2.77
N ILE A 65 -9.55 -13.91 1.79
CA ILE A 65 -10.91 -13.38 2.00
C ILE A 65 -11.91 -14.49 2.37
N ARG A 66 -11.82 -15.65 1.73
CA ARG A 66 -12.71 -16.80 2.01
C ARG A 66 -12.41 -17.47 3.33
N ARG A 67 -11.13 -17.61 3.68
CA ARG A 67 -10.66 -18.35 4.85
C ARG A 67 -10.45 -17.49 6.07
N ALA A 68 -10.13 -16.19 5.89
CA ALA A 68 -9.68 -15.22 6.90
C ALA A 68 -10.28 -15.60 8.22
N GLU A 69 -9.46 -16.34 8.97
CA GLU A 69 -9.90 -17.13 10.09
C GLU A 69 -10.19 -16.12 11.20
N SER A 70 -11.47 -15.80 11.35
CA SER A 70 -12.05 -15.07 12.48
C SER A 70 -11.61 -13.61 12.70
N SER A 71 -10.57 -13.08 12.04
CA SER A 71 -10.13 -11.69 12.22
C SER A 71 -10.68 -10.74 11.16
N ILE A 72 -11.43 -9.74 11.61
CA ILE A 72 -11.92 -8.62 10.76
C ILE A 72 -10.74 -7.89 10.12
N ASP A 73 -9.64 -7.73 10.86
CA ASP A 73 -8.46 -7.00 10.41
C ASP A 73 -7.75 -7.74 9.26
N GLU A 74 -7.54 -9.05 9.38
CA GLU A 74 -6.91 -9.84 8.31
C GLU A 74 -7.74 -9.83 7.02
N ARG A 75 -9.07 -9.92 7.16
CA ARG A 75 -9.97 -9.84 6.01
C ARG A 75 -9.91 -8.47 5.34
N SER A 76 -9.86 -7.40 6.15
CA SER A 76 -9.71 -6.03 5.66
C SER A 76 -8.41 -5.86 4.88
N VAL A 77 -7.29 -6.37 5.42
CA VAL A 77 -5.98 -6.38 4.74
C VAL A 77 -6.05 -7.12 3.41
N ALA A 78 -6.66 -8.30 3.37
CA ALA A 78 -6.78 -9.08 2.13
C ALA A 78 -7.61 -8.36 1.05
N TYR A 79 -8.73 -7.71 1.43
CA TYR A 79 -9.49 -6.86 0.51
C TYR A 79 -8.67 -5.67 0.00
N MET A 80 -7.96 -4.97 0.90
CA MET A 80 -7.12 -3.83 0.50
C MET A 80 -6.07 -4.24 -0.52
N HIS A 81 -5.35 -5.34 -0.26
CA HIS A 81 -4.33 -5.85 -1.18
C HIS A 81 -4.92 -6.34 -2.50
N ARG A 82 -6.06 -7.03 -2.52
CA ARG A 82 -6.72 -7.39 -3.78
C ARG A 82 -7.14 -6.15 -4.57
N GLY A 83 -7.61 -5.10 -3.89
CA GLY A 83 -7.86 -3.79 -4.48
C GLY A 83 -6.62 -3.17 -5.15
N VAL A 84 -5.44 -3.31 -4.53
CA VAL A 84 -4.16 -2.88 -5.14
C VAL A 84 -3.83 -3.71 -6.39
N VAL A 85 -4.07 -5.03 -6.37
CA VAL A 85 -3.87 -5.88 -7.56
C VAL A 85 -4.81 -5.45 -8.71
N HIS A 86 -6.07 -5.12 -8.40
CA HIS A 86 -7.01 -4.57 -9.37
C HIS A 86 -6.53 -3.23 -9.95
N LEU A 87 -5.96 -2.32 -9.14
CA LEU A 87 -5.36 -1.08 -9.64
C LEU A 87 -4.21 -1.34 -10.61
N LYS A 88 -3.32 -2.28 -10.29
CA LYS A 88 -2.18 -2.67 -11.14
C LYS A 88 -2.62 -3.27 -12.47
N THR A 89 -3.75 -3.96 -12.48
CA THR A 89 -4.36 -4.56 -13.67
C THR A 89 -5.37 -3.64 -14.37
N HIS A 90 -5.49 -2.38 -13.92
CA HIS A 90 -6.39 -1.36 -14.45
C HIS A 90 -7.89 -1.68 -14.32
N ASP A 91 -8.29 -2.64 -13.49
CA ASP A 91 -9.70 -2.86 -13.13
C ASP A 91 -10.11 -1.93 -12.00
N ILE A 92 -10.31 -0.65 -12.34
CA ILE A 92 -10.53 0.40 -11.35
C ILE A 92 -11.85 0.22 -10.58
N GLN A 93 -12.87 -0.37 -11.20
CA GLN A 93 -14.16 -0.60 -10.53
C GLN A 93 -14.07 -1.73 -9.50
N ALA A 94 -13.42 -2.83 -9.84
CA ALA A 94 -13.17 -3.91 -8.87
C ALA A 94 -12.27 -3.43 -7.72
N ALA A 95 -11.26 -2.60 -8.02
CA ALA A 95 -10.42 -1.99 -7.00
C ALA A 95 -11.24 -1.19 -5.98
N ILE A 96 -12.10 -0.27 -6.43
CA ILE A 96 -12.95 0.54 -5.55
C ILE A 96 -13.84 -0.34 -4.68
N LYS A 97 -14.46 -1.37 -5.27
CA LYS A 97 -15.34 -2.29 -4.53
C LYS A 97 -14.61 -3.00 -3.38
N ASP A 98 -13.40 -3.48 -3.62
CA ASP A 98 -12.62 -4.15 -2.59
C ASP A 98 -12.10 -3.18 -1.53
N LEU A 99 -11.68 -1.98 -1.94
CA LEU A 99 -11.22 -0.95 -1.03
C LEU A 99 -12.37 -0.43 -0.15
N ASP A 100 -13.57 -0.28 -0.70
CA ASP A 100 -14.79 0.00 0.06
C ASP A 100 -15.06 -1.09 1.08
N LYS A 101 -14.88 -2.37 0.71
CA LYS A 101 -15.08 -3.46 1.65
C LYS A 101 -14.04 -3.47 2.77
N SER A 102 -12.79 -3.15 2.47
CA SER A 102 -11.74 -2.97 3.48
C SER A 102 -12.08 -1.82 4.44
N ILE A 103 -12.52 -0.67 3.92
CA ILE A 103 -12.94 0.48 4.74
C ILE A 103 -14.17 0.15 5.59
N GLU A 104 -15.13 -0.61 5.07
CA GLU A 104 -16.30 -1.06 5.85
C GLU A 104 -15.89 -1.93 7.05
N LEU A 105 -14.91 -2.82 6.86
CA LEU A 105 -14.39 -3.69 7.92
C LEU A 105 -13.50 -2.95 8.91
N THR A 106 -12.64 -2.06 8.42
CA THR A 106 -11.69 -1.28 9.20
C THR A 106 -11.74 0.19 8.75
N PRO A 107 -12.66 1.01 9.29
CA PRO A 107 -12.87 2.39 8.85
C PRO A 107 -11.64 3.30 8.97
N HIS A 108 -10.77 2.97 9.92
CA HIS A 108 -9.52 3.70 10.21
C HIS A 108 -8.31 3.15 9.46
N TYR A 109 -8.50 2.32 8.43
CA TYR A 109 -7.37 1.80 7.68
C TYR A 109 -6.89 2.83 6.64
N GLY A 110 -5.87 3.62 7.02
CA GLY A 110 -5.35 4.70 6.19
C GLY A 110 -4.93 4.27 4.78
N ASP A 111 -4.32 3.09 4.64
CA ASP A 111 -3.89 2.57 3.33
C ASP A 111 -5.05 2.20 2.41
N ALA A 112 -6.19 1.77 2.95
CA ALA A 112 -7.38 1.50 2.15
C ALA A 112 -7.97 2.80 1.58
N HIS A 113 -8.05 3.86 2.39
CA HIS A 113 -8.45 5.20 1.92
C HIS A 113 -7.47 5.76 0.88
N PHE A 114 -6.15 5.59 1.08
CA PHE A 114 -5.13 6.05 0.14
C PHE A 114 -5.27 5.36 -1.22
N ASN A 115 -5.44 4.03 -1.24
CA ASN A 115 -5.60 3.28 -2.49
C ASN A 115 -6.94 3.60 -3.16
N LYS A 116 -8.01 3.84 -2.39
CA LYS A 116 -9.31 4.28 -2.95
C LYS A 116 -9.17 5.64 -3.60
N ALA A 117 -8.44 6.56 -2.97
CA ALA A 117 -8.14 7.86 -3.54
C ALA A 117 -7.37 7.74 -4.86
N ASN A 118 -6.38 6.85 -4.96
CA ASN A 118 -5.67 6.57 -6.22
C ASN A 118 -6.63 6.07 -7.31
N ALA A 119 -7.56 5.17 -6.96
CA ALA A 119 -8.58 4.66 -7.88
C ALA A 119 -9.50 5.78 -8.41
N LEU A 120 -9.99 6.63 -7.50
CA LEU A 120 -10.86 7.77 -7.83
C LEU A 120 -10.12 8.81 -8.67
N PHE A 121 -8.84 9.06 -8.37
CA PHE A 121 -8.00 9.94 -9.18
C PHE A 121 -7.84 9.41 -10.62
N ALA A 122 -7.65 8.09 -10.78
CA ALA A 122 -7.57 7.46 -12.10
C ALA A 122 -8.87 7.59 -12.91
N LEU A 123 -10.03 7.65 -12.25
CA LEU A 123 -11.33 7.94 -12.87
C LEU A 123 -11.58 9.44 -13.11
N GLY A 124 -10.66 10.33 -12.76
CA GLY A 124 -10.87 11.78 -12.86
C GLY A 124 -11.78 12.38 -11.79
N ARG A 125 -12.17 11.59 -10.78
CA ARG A 125 -12.99 12.04 -9.64
C ARG A 125 -12.11 12.73 -8.60
N TYR A 126 -11.54 13.87 -8.98
CA TYR A 126 -10.47 14.52 -8.21
C TYR A 126 -10.92 15.03 -6.85
N GLN A 127 -12.14 15.54 -6.70
CA GLN A 127 -12.64 16.00 -5.40
C GLN A 127 -12.82 14.82 -4.43
N ASP A 128 -13.42 13.71 -4.89
CA ASP A 128 -13.58 12.51 -4.07
C ASP A 128 -12.22 11.89 -3.69
N ALA A 129 -11.24 11.96 -4.61
CA ALA A 129 -9.86 11.55 -4.33
C ALA A 129 -9.22 12.42 -3.25
N VAL A 130 -9.39 13.75 -3.30
CA VAL A 130 -8.91 14.67 -2.25
C VAL A 130 -9.48 14.28 -0.89
N ASP A 131 -10.78 14.02 -0.82
CA ASP A 131 -11.45 13.67 0.43
C ASP A 131 -10.91 12.34 0.97
N CYS A 132 -10.76 11.32 0.11
CA CYS A 132 -10.18 10.03 0.51
C CYS A 132 -8.71 10.15 0.92
N TYR A 133 -7.87 10.95 0.25
CA TYR A 133 -6.51 11.21 0.72
C TYR A 133 -6.49 11.92 2.07
N GLY A 134 -7.44 12.84 2.31
CA GLY A 134 -7.63 13.47 3.63
C GLY A 134 -7.95 12.44 4.72
N GLN A 135 -8.87 11.51 4.44
CA GLN A 135 -9.16 10.40 5.35
C GLN A 135 -7.94 9.51 5.56
N ALA A 136 -7.18 9.20 4.50
CA ALA A 136 -5.96 8.42 4.63
C ALA A 136 -4.98 9.07 5.61
N LEU A 137 -4.66 10.35 5.39
CA LEU A 137 -3.74 11.14 6.22
C LEU A 137 -4.21 11.26 7.68
N ALA A 138 -5.51 11.41 7.92
CA ALA A 138 -6.08 11.44 9.27
C ALA A 138 -5.96 10.09 10.01
N ASN A 139 -5.79 8.99 9.27
CA ASN A 139 -5.72 7.63 9.79
C ASN A 139 -4.32 7.00 9.64
N ASN A 140 -3.27 7.82 9.67
CA ASN A 140 -1.86 7.39 9.69
C ASN A 140 -1.52 6.32 8.62
N PRO A 141 -1.51 6.68 7.33
CA PRO A 141 -1.21 5.74 6.27
C PRO A 141 0.28 5.36 6.33
N THR A 142 0.65 4.24 5.72
CA THR A 142 2.05 3.77 5.67
C THR A 142 2.93 4.73 4.87
N THR A 143 2.35 5.47 3.92
CA THR A 143 3.05 6.40 3.01
C THR A 143 2.45 7.82 3.04
N PRO A 144 2.57 8.54 4.16
CA PRO A 144 1.95 9.87 4.31
C PRO A 144 2.54 10.91 3.35
N ASP A 145 3.81 10.79 3.00
CA ASP A 145 4.49 11.60 1.98
C ASP A 145 3.84 11.45 0.60
N LEU A 146 3.54 10.22 0.17
CA LEU A 146 2.85 9.94 -1.08
C LEU A 146 1.37 10.36 -1.04
N ALA A 147 0.72 10.24 0.11
CA ALA A 147 -0.66 10.70 0.29
C ALA A 147 -0.76 12.23 0.13
N HIS A 148 0.14 13.00 0.75
CA HIS A 148 0.25 14.44 0.52
C HIS A 148 0.57 14.76 -0.94
N TYR A 149 1.55 14.08 -1.53
CA TYR A 149 1.95 14.30 -2.93
C TYR A 149 0.76 14.07 -3.90
N ASN A 150 0.04 12.97 -3.76
CA ASN A 150 -1.06 12.65 -4.65
C ASN A 150 -2.29 13.54 -4.40
N ARG A 151 -2.56 13.93 -3.15
CA ARG A 151 -3.61 14.92 -2.84
C ARG A 151 -3.29 16.29 -3.43
N GLY A 152 -2.02 16.71 -3.36
CA GLY A 152 -1.55 17.92 -4.01
C GLY A 152 -1.77 17.89 -5.53
N LYS A 153 -1.47 16.77 -6.19
CA LYS A 153 -1.80 16.58 -7.62
C LYS A 153 -3.30 16.65 -7.90
N ALA A 154 -4.14 16.09 -7.02
CA ALA A 154 -5.59 16.18 -7.16
C ALA A 154 -6.06 17.63 -7.02
N TYR A 155 -5.48 18.42 -6.11
CA TYR A 155 -5.72 19.85 -6.01
C TYR A 155 -5.28 20.63 -7.26
N GLU A 156 -4.12 20.31 -7.86
CA GLU A 156 -3.70 20.91 -9.14
C GLU A 156 -4.75 20.67 -10.24
N ARG A 157 -5.28 19.44 -10.33
CA ARG A 157 -6.34 19.09 -11.29
C ARG A 157 -7.65 19.84 -11.06
N LEU A 158 -7.91 20.26 -9.82
CA LEU A 158 -9.06 21.07 -9.42
C LEU A 158 -8.80 22.59 -9.51
N GLY A 159 -7.60 23.02 -9.93
CA GLY A 159 -7.22 24.43 -9.96
C GLY A 159 -6.96 25.06 -8.59
N LYS A 160 -6.85 24.24 -7.53
CA LYS A 160 -6.63 24.67 -6.13
C LYS A 160 -5.13 24.80 -5.85
N GLY A 161 -4.46 25.73 -6.51
CA GLY A 161 -2.99 25.86 -6.53
C GLY A 161 -2.35 26.03 -5.14
N ASP A 162 -2.94 26.85 -4.27
CA ASP A 162 -2.38 27.09 -2.93
C ASP A 162 -2.40 25.82 -2.07
N LEU A 163 -3.51 25.08 -2.08
CA LEU A 163 -3.63 23.81 -1.37
C LEU A 163 -2.67 22.75 -1.93
N ALA A 164 -2.51 22.71 -3.26
CA ALA A 164 -1.53 21.85 -3.90
C ALA A 164 -0.10 22.15 -3.43
N LYS A 165 0.27 23.43 -3.37
CA LYS A 165 1.58 23.86 -2.89
C LYS A 165 1.82 23.44 -1.43
N THR A 166 0.83 23.65 -0.56
CA THR A 166 0.91 23.21 0.84
C THR A 166 1.13 21.71 0.94
N ASP A 167 0.37 20.90 0.20
CA ASP A 167 0.54 19.45 0.21
C ASP A 167 1.90 19.00 -0.35
N MET A 168 2.41 19.67 -1.38
CA MET A 168 3.76 19.39 -1.89
C MET A 168 4.85 19.68 -0.85
N GLN A 169 4.70 20.76 -0.07
CA GLN A 169 5.63 21.08 1.02
C GLN A 169 5.59 20.03 2.14
N GLN A 170 4.39 19.57 2.51
CA GLN A 170 4.25 18.49 3.50
C GLN A 170 4.84 17.17 3.00
N ALA A 171 4.60 16.82 1.74
CA ALA A 171 5.20 15.64 1.12
C ALA A 171 6.74 15.69 1.19
N MET A 172 7.34 16.84 0.84
CA MET A 172 8.80 17.03 0.90
C MET A 172 9.35 16.94 2.32
N ALA A 173 8.66 17.51 3.31
CA ALA A 173 9.09 17.51 4.70
C ALA A 173 9.14 16.10 5.33
N LEU A 174 8.34 15.17 4.81
CA LEU A 174 8.27 13.78 5.26
C LEU A 174 9.26 12.85 4.55
N MET A 175 9.81 13.27 3.41
CA MET A 175 10.72 12.46 2.62
C MET A 175 12.17 12.54 3.13
N PRO A 176 12.95 11.45 3.00
CA PRO A 176 14.40 11.53 3.12
C PRO A 176 14.98 12.53 2.11
N GLU A 177 15.99 13.32 2.51
CA GLU A 177 16.58 14.35 1.65
C GLU A 177 17.12 13.80 0.30
N ASP A 178 17.53 12.54 0.26
CA ASP A 178 18.00 11.84 -0.93
C ASP A 178 16.88 11.29 -1.84
N SER A 179 15.61 11.53 -1.49
CA SER A 179 14.47 11.07 -2.27
C SER A 179 14.44 11.70 -3.68
N PRO A 180 14.28 10.90 -4.75
CA PRO A 180 14.12 11.40 -6.12
C PRO A 180 12.95 12.39 -6.27
N LEU A 181 11.92 12.27 -5.44
CA LEU A 181 10.77 13.17 -5.42
C LEU A 181 11.14 14.56 -4.86
N VAL A 182 11.97 14.64 -3.81
CA VAL A 182 12.47 15.91 -3.26
C VAL A 182 13.28 16.67 -4.31
N ALA A 183 14.17 15.98 -5.03
CA ALA A 183 14.94 16.57 -6.13
C ALA A 183 14.06 17.07 -7.29
N ARG A 184 12.91 16.42 -7.53
CA ARG A 184 11.95 16.81 -8.58
C ARG A 184 11.07 17.99 -8.16
N LEU A 185 10.72 18.08 -6.87
CA LEU A 185 9.87 19.14 -6.33
C LEU A 185 10.65 20.41 -5.99
N GLY A 186 11.87 20.31 -5.46
CA GLY A 186 12.74 21.45 -5.14
C GLY A 186 13.31 22.20 -6.36
N LYS A 187 13.14 21.66 -7.57
CA LYS A 187 13.61 22.27 -8.83
C LYS A 187 12.54 23.06 -9.60
N ARG A 188 11.30 23.15 -9.10
CA ARG A 188 10.28 24.01 -9.75
C ARG A 188 10.46 25.46 -9.25
N PRO A 189 10.84 26.41 -10.12
CA PRO A 189 10.98 27.83 -9.77
C PRO A 189 9.63 28.46 -9.44
#